data_AF-A0A7J9H9L5-F1
#
_entry.id   AF-A0A7J9H9L5-F1
#
_cell.length_a   1.000
_cell.length_b   1.000
_cell.length_c   1.000
_cell.angle_alpha   90.00
_cell.angle_beta   90.00
_cell.angle_gamma   90.00
#
_symmetry.space_group_name_H-M   'P 1'
#
loop_
_entity.id
_entity.type
_entity.pdbx_description
1 polymer ?
#
loop_
_entity_poly.entity_id
_entity_poly.type
_entity_poly.pdbx_seq_one_letter_code
_entity_poly.pdbx_strand_id
1 'polypeptide(L)'
;MLFYPNLPKIIGSDWLEDRIRSIHGVESSSFACHVFGHTHFCWDAVVDGIRYVQAPLAYPRERKRRMNGGETWLPFCIYLDGEFGAKVTPCYWSDYYAINPRTPSNTELAPWVARFYNLI
;
A
#
# COMPACT_ATOMS: atom_id res chain seq x y z
N MET A 1 4.01 -17.46 -1.24
CA MET A 1 3.79 -16.76 0.05
C MET A 1 4.13 -15.29 -0.22
N LEU A 2 3.14 -14.42 -0.42
CA LEU A 2 3.33 -13.02 -0.81
C LEU A 2 3.74 -12.13 0.39
N PHE A 3 4.59 -12.60 1.30
CA PHE A 3 5.13 -11.75 2.39
C PHE A 3 6.42 -11.04 1.99
N TYR A 4 7.04 -11.48 0.90
CA TYR A 4 8.14 -10.80 0.22
C TYR A 4 7.85 -10.93 -1.26
N PRO A 5 7.35 -9.88 -1.93
CA PRO A 5 7.33 -9.96 -3.37
C PRO A 5 8.80 -10.02 -3.81
N ASN A 6 9.21 -11.23 -4.24
CA ASN A 6 10.37 -11.48 -5.09
C ASN A 6 10.20 -10.82 -6.47
N LEU A 7 9.47 -9.70 -6.53
CA LEU A 7 9.14 -8.97 -7.73
C LEU A 7 9.97 -7.69 -7.72
N PRO A 8 10.28 -7.14 -8.89
CA PRO A 8 10.77 -5.77 -9.01
C PRO A 8 9.94 -4.85 -8.10
N LYS A 9 10.59 -3.95 -7.36
CA LYS A 9 9.91 -2.95 -6.51
C LYS A 9 9.11 -1.91 -7.31
N ILE A 10 9.05 -2.08 -8.63
CA ILE A 10 8.24 -1.32 -9.57
C ILE A 10 6.77 -1.74 -9.37
N ILE A 11 6.07 -1.00 -8.51
CA ILE A 11 4.62 -1.02 -8.45
C ILE A 11 4.14 0.43 -8.56
N GLY A 12 3.31 0.71 -9.55
CA GLY A 12 2.81 2.05 -9.85
C GLY A 12 2.47 2.24 -11.33
N SER A 13 1.88 3.39 -11.65
CA SER A 13 1.56 3.80 -13.02
C SER A 13 1.46 5.33 -13.05
N ASP A 14 2.25 5.97 -13.91
CA ASP A 14 2.24 7.43 -14.06
C ASP A 14 0.84 7.93 -14.47
N TRP A 15 0.17 7.20 -15.37
CA TRP A 15 -1.21 7.50 -15.78
C TRP A 15 -2.23 7.41 -14.64
N LEU A 16 -2.03 6.48 -13.69
CA LEU A 16 -2.89 6.41 -12.50
C LEU A 16 -2.58 7.53 -11.53
N GLU A 17 -1.30 7.89 -11.37
CA GLU A 17 -0.90 9.02 -10.53
C GLU A 17 -1.51 10.32 -11.06
N ASP A 18 -1.35 10.61 -12.36
CA ASP A 18 -1.95 11.78 -13.00
C ASP A 18 -3.46 11.84 -12.79
N ARG A 19 -4.14 10.69 -12.89
CA ARG A 19 -5.58 10.60 -12.64
C ARG A 19 -5.93 10.90 -11.19
N ILE A 20 -5.21 10.33 -10.23
CA ILE A 20 -5.43 10.57 -8.80
C ILE A 20 -5.26 12.05 -8.49
N ARG A 21 -4.22 12.69 -9.05
CA ARG A 21 -3.99 14.13 -8.92
C ARG A 21 -5.08 14.96 -9.57
N SER A 22 -5.60 14.55 -10.73
CA SER A 22 -6.71 15.26 -11.37
C SER A 22 -8.01 15.23 -10.56
N ILE A 23 -8.22 14.17 -9.77
CA ILE A 23 -9.41 13.99 -8.94
C ILE A 23 -9.29 14.78 -7.63
N HIS A 24 -8.15 14.68 -6.95
CA HIS A 24 -7.97 15.24 -5.61
C HIS A 24 -7.32 16.64 -5.59
N GLY A 25 -6.83 17.12 -6.74
CA GLY A 25 -6.07 18.35 -6.84
C GLY A 25 -4.58 18.13 -6.60
N VAL A 26 -3.77 19.04 -7.15
CA VAL A 26 -2.30 19.07 -6.97
C VAL A 26 -1.94 19.59 -5.58
N GLU A 27 -2.75 20.52 -5.04
CA GLU A 27 -2.65 20.99 -3.67
C GLU A 27 -3.75 20.35 -2.82
N SER A 28 -3.42 19.19 -2.23
CA SER A 28 -4.06 18.54 -1.08
C SER A 28 -5.40 19.14 -0.59
N SER A 29 -6.51 18.42 -0.80
CA SER A 29 -7.76 18.67 -0.07
C SER A 29 -7.74 18.01 1.32
N SER A 30 -8.40 18.61 2.32
CA SER A 30 -8.56 18.03 3.67
C SER A 30 -9.27 16.67 3.69
N PHE A 31 -9.90 16.29 2.57
CA PHE A 31 -10.60 15.03 2.37
C PHE A 31 -10.03 14.21 1.19
N ALA A 32 -8.79 14.47 0.75
CA ALA A 32 -8.15 13.70 -0.31
C ALA A 32 -7.74 12.30 0.17
N CYS A 33 -8.44 11.27 -0.31
CA CYS A 33 -8.14 9.88 0.02
C CYS A 33 -8.32 8.96 -1.19
N HIS A 34 -7.30 8.16 -1.48
CA HIS A 34 -7.31 7.11 -2.47
C HIS A 34 -7.36 5.74 -1.78
N VAL A 35 -8.49 5.04 -1.93
CA VAL A 35 -8.69 3.68 -1.42
C VAL A 35 -8.40 2.68 -2.51
N PHE A 36 -7.52 1.71 -2.24
CA PHE A 36 -7.05 0.74 -3.22
C PHE A 36 -6.90 -0.68 -2.64
N GLY A 37 -6.49 -1.62 -3.47
CA GLY A 37 -6.46 -3.05 -3.15
C GLY A 37 -5.42 -3.85 -3.95
N HIS A 38 -5.73 -5.12 -4.19
CA HIS A 38 -4.94 -6.07 -4.99
C HIS A 38 -3.69 -6.65 -4.32
N THR A 39 -2.82 -5.86 -3.69
CA THR A 39 -1.49 -6.37 -3.26
C THR A 39 -1.51 -7.24 -1.99
N HIS A 40 -2.66 -7.34 -1.31
CA HIS A 40 -2.80 -8.05 -0.03
C HIS A 40 -1.87 -7.53 1.09
N PHE A 41 -1.29 -6.34 0.96
CA PHE A 41 -0.54 -5.66 2.02
C PHE A 41 -1.39 -4.57 2.69
N CYS A 42 -1.33 -4.45 4.01
CA CYS A 42 -1.92 -3.26 4.64
C CYS A 42 -1.07 -2.03 4.28
N TRP A 43 -1.73 -0.93 3.94
CA TRP A 43 -1.10 0.34 3.62
C TRP A 43 -1.95 1.49 4.17
N ASP A 44 -1.34 2.41 4.90
CA ASP A 44 -1.97 3.69 5.29
C ASP A 44 -0.90 4.76 5.41
N ALA A 45 -0.80 5.61 4.39
CA ALA A 45 0.18 6.69 4.33
C ALA A 45 -0.41 7.93 3.65
N VAL A 46 0.07 9.11 4.06
CA VAL A 46 -0.21 10.36 3.35
C VAL A 46 1.00 10.66 2.47
N VAL A 47 0.77 10.82 1.17
CA VAL A 47 1.81 11.16 0.19
C VAL A 47 1.32 12.40 -0.55
N ASP A 48 2.10 13.48 -0.45
CA ASP A 48 1.78 14.79 -1.03
C ASP A 48 0.32 15.21 -0.80
N GLY A 49 -0.13 15.08 0.45
CA GLY A 49 -1.46 15.50 0.89
C GLY A 49 -2.62 14.53 0.59
N ILE A 50 -2.39 13.45 -0.15
CA ILE A 50 -3.41 12.43 -0.41
C ILE A 50 -3.19 11.25 0.54
N ARG A 51 -4.22 10.83 1.27
CA ARG A 51 -4.18 9.61 2.08
C ARG A 51 -4.41 8.40 1.19
N TYR A 52 -3.44 7.49 1.12
CA TYR A 52 -3.57 6.21 0.41
C TYR A 52 -3.87 5.12 1.43
N VAL A 53 -5.00 4.41 1.28
CA VAL A 53 -5.45 3.38 2.22
C VAL A 53 -5.73 2.06 1.50
N GLN A 54 -5.14 0.97 2.00
CA GLN A 54 -5.47 -0.40 1.66
C GLN A 54 -5.61 -1.22 2.94
N ALA A 55 -6.82 -1.72 3.20
CA ALA A 55 -7.14 -2.64 4.29
C ALA A 55 -7.64 -3.98 3.71
N PRO A 56 -6.74 -4.83 3.17
CA PRO A 56 -7.14 -5.94 2.32
C PRO A 56 -7.53 -7.15 3.15
N LEU A 57 -8.61 -7.82 2.79
CA LEU A 57 -9.12 -9.01 3.47
C LEU A 57 -8.12 -10.19 3.47
N ALA A 58 -7.33 -10.29 2.39
CA ALA A 58 -6.32 -11.32 2.11
C ALA A 58 -6.86 -12.76 2.11
N TYR A 59 -6.03 -13.73 1.71
CA TYR A 59 -6.41 -15.15 1.78
C TYR A 59 -6.48 -15.64 3.23
N PRO A 60 -7.25 -16.70 3.53
CA PRO A 60 -7.37 -17.23 4.90
C PRO A 60 -6.02 -17.51 5.58
N ARG A 61 -5.04 -18.05 4.85
CA ARG A 61 -3.68 -18.31 5.38
C ARG A 61 -2.89 -17.04 5.68
N GLU A 62 -3.10 -15.98 4.90
CA GLU A 62 -2.46 -14.67 5.10
C GLU A 62 -3.12 -13.92 6.25
N ARG A 63 -4.45 -13.99 6.33
CA ARG A 63 -5.24 -13.37 7.39
C ARG A 63 -4.91 -13.94 8.77
N LYS A 64 -4.71 -15.26 8.89
CA LYS A 64 -4.28 -15.94 10.14
C LYS A 64 -3.00 -15.38 10.76
N ARG A 65 -2.14 -14.73 9.96
CA ARG A 65 -0.87 -14.15 10.43
C ARG A 65 -0.96 -12.68 10.82
N ARG A 66 -2.14 -12.07 10.65
CA ARG A 66 -2.41 -10.70 11.09
C ARG A 66 -2.92 -10.71 12.53
N MET A 67 -2.93 -9.54 13.17
CA MET A 67 -3.49 -9.39 14.52
C MET A 67 -4.87 -10.04 14.59
N ASN A 68 -5.03 -10.95 15.56
CA ASN A 68 -6.24 -11.75 15.82
C ASN A 68 -6.77 -12.59 14.63
N GLY A 69 -5.91 -12.97 13.67
CA GLY A 69 -6.33 -13.76 12.52
C GLY A 69 -7.39 -13.08 11.63
N GLY A 70 -7.61 -11.78 11.83
CA GLY A 70 -8.72 -11.01 11.24
C GLY A 70 -10.12 -11.44 11.70
N GLU A 71 -10.26 -12.12 12.84
CA GLU A 71 -11.56 -12.51 13.42
C GLU A 71 -12.35 -11.30 13.93
N THR A 72 -11.66 -10.24 14.37
CA THR A 72 -12.29 -8.99 14.85
C THR A 72 -12.21 -7.85 13.84
N TRP A 73 -11.98 -8.16 12.55
CA TRP A 73 -11.89 -7.12 11.51
C TRP A 73 -13.27 -6.63 11.14
N LEU A 74 -13.70 -5.57 11.82
CA LEU A 74 -14.85 -4.77 11.42
C LEU A 74 -14.50 -3.94 10.17
N PRO A 75 -15.51 -3.49 9.42
CA PRO A 75 -15.32 -2.45 8.42
C PRO A 75 -14.55 -1.29 9.04
N PHE A 76 -13.42 -0.95 8.44
CA PHE A 76 -12.61 0.17 8.90
C PHE A 76 -13.25 1.47 8.39
N CYS A 77 -13.70 2.31 9.31
CA CYS A 77 -14.27 3.60 8.98
C CYS A 77 -13.16 4.55 8.53
N ILE A 78 -13.19 4.94 7.25
CA ILE A 78 -12.19 5.84 6.66
C ILE A 78 -12.53 7.30 6.97
N TYR A 79 -13.81 7.67 6.92
CA TYR A 79 -14.25 9.06 7.02
C TYR A 79 -15.61 9.11 7.71
N LEU A 80 -15.75 10.00 8.69
CA LEU A 80 -16.97 10.25 9.44
C LEU A 80 -17.00 11.72 9.89
N ASP A 81 -18.16 12.38 9.76
CA ASP A 81 -18.42 13.71 10.31
C ASP A 81 -17.39 14.80 9.96
N GLY A 82 -16.87 14.79 8.73
CA GLY A 82 -15.91 15.79 8.27
C GLY A 82 -14.45 15.42 8.49
N GLU A 83 -14.18 14.30 9.17
CA GLU A 83 -12.84 13.91 9.58
C GLU A 83 -12.47 12.50 9.10
N PHE A 84 -11.18 12.32 8.86
CA PHE A 84 -10.62 11.01 8.60
C PHE A 84 -10.51 10.20 9.89
N GLY A 85 -10.94 8.94 9.83
CA GLY A 85 -10.74 7.97 10.90
C GLY A 85 -9.24 7.69 11.15
N ALA A 86 -8.95 7.14 12.34
CA ALA A 86 -7.60 6.80 12.78
C ALA A 86 -6.84 5.93 11.75
N LYS A 87 -5.50 5.92 11.77
CA LYS A 87 -4.73 5.10 10.83
C LYS A 87 -5.01 3.61 11.01
N VAL A 88 -5.09 2.88 9.90
CA VAL A 88 -5.05 1.41 9.92
C VAL A 88 -3.69 1.01 10.49
N THR A 89 -3.70 0.24 11.57
CA THR A 89 -2.47 -0.31 12.16
C THR A 89 -2.68 -1.79 12.51
N PRO A 90 -1.65 -2.62 12.31
CA PRO A 90 -0.32 -2.32 11.78
C PRO A 90 -0.26 -2.34 10.24
N CYS A 91 0.55 -1.45 9.65
CA CYS A 91 0.81 -1.39 8.21
C CYS A 91 2.33 -1.41 7.93
N TYR A 92 2.95 -2.57 8.13
CA TYR A 92 4.41 -2.73 8.06
C TYR A 92 5.10 -2.03 6.88
N TRP A 93 4.55 -2.13 5.67
CA TRP A 93 5.18 -1.56 4.48
C TRP A 93 5.07 -0.04 4.42
N SER A 94 3.92 0.55 4.75
CA SER A 94 3.82 2.01 4.80
C SER A 94 4.65 2.58 5.95
N ASP A 95 4.73 1.88 7.09
CA ASP A 95 5.59 2.27 8.21
C ASP A 95 7.08 2.22 7.82
N TYR A 96 7.49 1.17 7.11
CA TYR A 96 8.85 1.04 6.59
C TYR A 96 9.18 2.19 5.62
N TYR A 97 8.30 2.46 4.65
CA TYR A 97 8.54 3.51 3.64
C TYR A 97 8.35 4.94 4.17
N ALA A 98 7.82 5.12 5.39
CA ALA A 98 7.80 6.42 6.05
C ALA A 98 9.20 6.94 6.40
N ILE A 99 10.18 6.03 6.58
CA ILE A 99 11.57 6.38 6.91
C ILE A 99 12.59 5.86 5.88
N ASN A 100 12.17 4.96 4.99
CA ASN A 100 13.01 4.45 3.91
C ASN A 100 12.47 4.96 2.57
N PRO A 101 13.16 5.85 1.85
CA PRO A 101 12.70 6.32 0.55
C PRO A 101 12.54 5.19 -0.46
N ARG A 102 11.53 5.30 -1.33
CA ARG A 102 11.36 4.38 -2.47
C ARG A 102 12.25 4.81 -3.64
N THR A 103 12.68 3.83 -4.43
CA THR A 103 13.38 4.06 -5.70
C THR A 103 12.53 3.46 -6.83
N PRO A 104 11.47 4.16 -7.29
CA PRO A 104 10.50 3.60 -8.23
C PRO A 104 11.10 3.31 -9.61
N SER A 105 12.17 4.00 -9.98
CA SER A 105 12.95 3.78 -11.20
C SER A 105 13.93 2.61 -11.11
N ASN A 106 14.12 2.01 -9.93
CA ASN A 106 14.96 0.82 -9.80
C ASN A 106 14.22 -0.40 -10.37
N THR A 107 14.67 -0.83 -11.53
CA THR A 107 14.15 -1.99 -12.24
C THR A 107 14.99 -3.25 -12.07
N GLU A 108 16.08 -3.17 -11.30
CA GLU A 108 16.96 -4.30 -11.04
C GLU A 108 16.24 -5.34 -10.18
N LEU A 109 16.37 -6.61 -10.59
CA LEU A 109 15.91 -7.73 -9.78
C LEU A 109 16.74 -7.81 -8.51
N ALA A 110 16.08 -8.05 -7.37
CA ALA A 110 16.81 -8.34 -6.15
C ALA A 110 17.75 -9.55 -6.37
N PRO A 111 18.98 -9.56 -5.81
CA PRO A 111 19.98 -10.59 -6.13
C PRO A 111 19.50 -12.04 -5.95
N TRP A 112 18.70 -12.30 -4.91
CA TRP A 112 18.11 -13.61 -4.64
C TRP A 112 16.99 -14.02 -5.59
N VAL A 113 16.45 -13.08 -6.38
CA VAL A 113 15.48 -13.30 -7.45
C VAL A 113 16.21 -13.48 -8.78
N ALA A 114 17.16 -12.58 -9.08
CA ALA A 114 17.93 -12.59 -10.32
C ALA A 114 18.54 -13.96 -10.64
N ARG A 115 19.02 -14.68 -9.62
CA ARG A 115 19.58 -16.04 -9.76
C ARG A 115 18.64 -17.06 -10.43
N PHE A 116 17.32 -16.85 -10.36
CA PHE A 116 16.34 -17.74 -10.98
C PHE A 116 16.04 -17.36 -12.45
N TYR A 117 16.51 -16.19 -12.89
CA TYR A 117 16.31 -15.66 -14.24
C TYR A 117 17.62 -15.58 -15.04
N ASN A 118 18.76 -15.94 -14.43
CA ASN A 118 20.05 -16.11 -15.11
C ASN A 118 20.11 -17.45 -15.86
N LEU A 119 19.37 -17.56 -16.97
CA LEU A 119 19.52 -18.64 -17.95
C LEU A 119 19.22 -18.11 -19.36
N ILE A 120 20.19 -17.42 -19.96
CA ILE A 120 20.69 -17.63 -21.35
C ILE A 120 22.19 -17.32 -21.33
#